data_AF-A0A242CVE6-F1
#
_entry.id   AF-A0A242CVE6-F1
#
_cell.length_a   1.000
_cell.length_b   1.000
_cell.length_c   1.000
_cell.angle_alpha   90.00
_cell.angle_beta   90.00
_cell.angle_gamma   90.00
#
_symmetry.space_group_name_H-M   'P 1'
#
loop_
_entity.id
_entity.type
_entity.pdbx_description
1 polymer ?
#
loop_
_entity_poly.entity_id
_entity_poly.type
_entity_poly.pdbx_seq_one_letter_code
_entity_poly.pdbx_strand_id
1 'polypeptide(L)'
;MGKDITSIFDSNEEEIKTDYFSIRENVLHFDQITIQLSNIARIYTGKAKLNIPMPIVIVLIVSLIVLKFQPLIGVIGAGLSGFYLYTIFQKYNNNKQFLVFNLNSGHYYS
;
A
#
# COMPACT_ATOMS: atom_id res chain seq x y z
N MET A 1 21.14 -31.05 -17.60
CA MET A 1 21.30 -29.67 -17.11
C MET A 1 19.99 -28.94 -17.30
N GLY A 2 19.05 -29.08 -16.36
CA GLY A 2 17.85 -28.25 -16.28
C GLY A 2 17.97 -27.45 -14.99
N LYS A 3 18.12 -26.12 -15.09
CA LYS A 3 18.05 -25.24 -13.92
C LYS A 3 16.57 -25.06 -13.60
N ASP A 4 16.17 -25.54 -12.43
CA ASP A 4 14.81 -25.45 -11.90
C ASP A 4 14.34 -23.99 -11.81
N ILE A 5 13.19 -23.74 -12.40
CA ILE A 5 12.50 -22.44 -12.51
C ILE A 5 11.91 -22.02 -11.14
N THR A 6 11.97 -22.91 -10.15
CA THR A 6 11.42 -22.73 -8.80
C THR A 6 12.21 -21.74 -7.95
N SER A 7 13.50 -21.49 -8.24
CA SER A 7 14.33 -20.59 -7.43
C SER A 7 14.05 -19.09 -7.65
N ILE A 8 13.12 -18.74 -8.54
CA ILE A 8 12.71 -17.35 -8.80
C ILE A 8 11.52 -16.93 -7.92
N PHE A 9 10.83 -17.89 -7.28
CA PHE A 9 9.69 -17.62 -6.40
C PHE A 9 10.01 -17.70 -4.90
N ASP A 10 11.22 -18.11 -4.51
CA ASP A 10 11.70 -18.04 -3.13
C ASP A 10 12.21 -16.63 -2.80
N SER A 11 11.30 -15.65 -2.83
CA SER A 11 11.48 -14.46 -2.01
C SER A 11 11.24 -14.88 -0.56
N ASN A 12 12.32 -15.20 0.15
CA ASN A 12 12.33 -15.34 1.62
C ASN A 12 12.03 -13.97 2.27
N GLU A 13 10.85 -13.43 2.02
CA GLU A 13 10.30 -12.33 2.78
C GLU A 13 9.67 -12.96 4.02
N GLU A 14 10.33 -12.82 5.17
CA GLU A 14 9.77 -13.19 6.47
C GLU A 14 8.60 -12.24 6.79
N GLU A 15 7.43 -12.51 6.21
CA GLU A 15 6.20 -11.76 6.41
C GLU A 15 5.52 -12.22 7.71
N ILE A 16 5.42 -11.33 8.70
CA ILE A 16 4.71 -11.60 9.96
C ILE A 16 3.24 -11.22 9.79
N LYS A 17 2.35 -12.22 9.72
CA LYS A 17 0.89 -12.03 9.73
C LYS A 17 0.37 -12.13 11.16
N THR A 18 -0.23 -11.06 11.67
CA THR A 18 -0.74 -10.96 13.05
C THR A 18 -2.07 -10.19 13.03
N ASP A 19 -3.02 -10.57 13.88
CA ASP A 19 -4.31 -9.88 14.00
C ASP A 19 -4.16 -8.64 14.88
N TYR A 20 -3.26 -8.70 15.87
CA TYR A 20 -2.94 -7.60 16.75
C TYR A 20 -1.46 -7.22 16.69
N PHE A 21 -1.22 -5.91 16.61
CA PHE A 21 0.11 -5.31 16.60
C PHE A 21 0.10 -4.09 17.53
N SER A 22 1.00 -4.04 18.50
CA SER A 22 1.14 -2.88 19.37
C SER A 22 2.58 -2.57 19.73
N ILE A 23 2.86 -1.27 19.90
CA ILE A 23 4.16 -0.78 20.37
C ILE A 23 3.93 -0.04 21.67
N ARG A 24 4.56 -0.50 22.75
CA ARG A 24 4.52 0.15 24.06
C ARG A 24 5.91 0.11 24.66
N GLU A 25 6.40 1.25 25.15
CA GLU A 25 7.68 1.32 25.90
C GLU A 25 8.89 0.69 25.17
N ASN A 26 8.98 0.87 23.84
CA ASN A 26 10.01 0.29 22.97
C ASN A 26 9.98 -1.26 22.88
N VAL A 27 8.81 -1.85 23.10
CA VAL A 27 8.57 -3.27 22.88
C VAL A 27 7.51 -3.42 21.79
N LEU A 28 7.82 -4.17 20.75
CA LEU A 28 6.87 -4.65 19.75
C LEU A 28 6.22 -5.92 20.26
N HIS A 29 4.90 -5.90 20.37
CA HIS A 29 4.11 -7.04 20.76
C HIS A 29 3.27 -7.51 19.59
N PHE A 30 3.50 -8.75 19.18
CA PHE A 30 2.70 -9.51 18.21
C PHE A 30 1.98 -10.63 18.95
N ASP A 31 1.05 -11.32 18.28
CA ASP A 31 0.23 -12.37 18.90
C ASP A 31 1.06 -13.50 19.54
N GLN A 32 2.23 -13.83 18.96
CA GLN A 32 3.06 -14.95 19.40
C GLN A 32 4.50 -14.59 19.74
N ILE A 33 4.93 -13.36 19.44
CA ILE A 33 6.32 -12.93 19.64
C ILE A 33 6.37 -11.53 20.26
N THR A 34 7.36 -11.31 21.11
CA THR A 34 7.65 -9.99 21.68
C THR A 34 9.08 -9.63 21.33
N ILE A 35 9.26 -8.51 20.61
CA ILE A 35 10.57 -8.02 20.20
C ILE A 35 10.88 -6.77 21.01
N GLN A 36 11.92 -6.84 21.84
CA GLN A 36 12.42 -5.67 22.55
C GLN A 36 13.31 -4.85 21.63
N LEU A 37 13.00 -3.56 21.49
CA LEU A 37 13.76 -2.64 20.67
C LEU A 37 14.70 -1.82 21.55
N SER A 38 16.00 -2.14 21.47
CA SER A 38 17.04 -1.29 22.05
C SER A 38 17.53 -0.27 21.01
N ASN A 39 17.80 0.98 21.44
CA ASN A 39 18.45 2.01 20.63
C ASN A 39 17.62 2.64 19.48
N ILE A 40 16.29 2.75 19.65
CA ILE A 40 15.45 3.54 18.74
C ILE A 40 15.49 5.02 19.14
N ALA A 41 15.73 5.89 18.16
CA ALA A 41 15.65 7.33 18.35
C ALA A 41 14.21 7.85 18.20
N ARG A 42 13.47 7.38 17.17
CA ARG A 42 12.06 7.73 16.94
C ARG A 42 11.30 6.59 16.24
N ILE A 43 10.06 6.39 16.67
CA ILE A 43 9.07 5.53 15.99
C ILE A 43 8.01 6.46 15.41
N TYR A 44 7.74 6.35 14.11
CA TYR A 44 6.67 7.09 13.45
C TYR A 44 5.65 6.12 12.86
N THR A 45 4.40 6.35 13.21
CA THR A 45 3.25 5.66 12.62
C THR A 45 2.44 6.70 11.86
N GLY A 46 2.06 6.36 10.64
CA GLY A 46 1.28 7.24 9.81
C GLY A 46 0.15 6.48 9.14
N LYS A 47 -0.96 7.19 8.92
CA LYS A 47 -2.00 6.73 8.01
C LYS A 47 -1.65 7.26 6.64
N ALA A 48 -1.59 6.38 5.63
CA ALA A 48 -1.57 6.86 4.26
C ALA A 48 -2.80 7.74 4.05
N LYS A 49 -2.64 8.88 3.37
CA LYS A 49 -3.78 9.70 2.94
C LYS A 49 -4.20 9.24 1.56
N LEU A 50 -5.49 8.97 1.37
CA LEU A 50 -6.03 8.69 0.05
C LEU A 50 -5.93 9.98 -0.77
N ASN A 51 -5.03 10.01 -1.74
CA ASN A 51 -4.89 11.13 -2.66
C ASN A 51 -5.57 10.78 -3.99
N ILE A 52 -6.77 11.31 -4.20
CA ILE A 52 -7.52 11.10 -5.44
C ILE A 52 -7.14 12.21 -6.42
N PRO A 53 -6.54 11.88 -7.58
CA PRO A 53 -6.19 12.89 -8.58
C PRO A 53 -7.44 13.48 -9.22
N MET A 54 -7.72 14.75 -8.90
CA MET A 54 -8.87 15.50 -9.42
C MET A 54 -9.02 15.47 -10.96
N PRO A 55 -7.93 15.52 -11.77
CA PRO A 55 -8.07 15.41 -13.23
C PRO A 55 -8.76 14.11 -13.68
N ILE A 56 -8.51 12.99 -12.99
CA ILE A 56 -9.12 11.70 -13.34
C ILE A 56 -10.61 11.70 -13.00
N VAL A 57 -11.00 12.34 -11.89
CA VAL A 57 -12.41 12.51 -11.52
C VAL A 57 -13.15 13.34 -12.58
N ILE A 58 -12.53 14.42 -13.07
CA ILE A 58 -13.08 15.23 -14.16
C ILE A 58 -13.24 14.40 -15.43
N VAL A 59 -12.22 13.62 -15.81
CA VAL A 59 -12.29 12.73 -16.98
C VAL A 59 -13.42 11.71 -16.85
N LEU A 60 -13.62 11.13 -15.66
CA LEU A 60 -14.73 10.22 -15.40
C LEU A 60 -16.08 10.91 -15.61
N ILE A 61 -16.28 12.09 -15.04
CA ILE A 61 -17.52 12.87 -15.17
C ILE A 61 -17.79 13.22 -16.65
N VAL A 62 -16.79 13.72 -17.37
CA VAL A 62 -16.90 14.04 -18.80
C VAL A 62 -17.24 12.78 -19.60
N SER A 63 -16.59 11.65 -19.31
CA SER A 63 -16.85 10.38 -20.01
C SER A 63 -18.29 9.91 -19.81
N LEU A 64 -18.86 10.10 -18.60
CA LEU A 64 -20.26 9.79 -18.33
C LEU A 64 -21.24 10.70 -19.10
N ILE A 65 -20.90 11.98 -19.29
CA ILE A 65 -21.69 12.90 -20.11
C ILE A 65 -21.62 12.50 -21.59
N VAL A 66 -20.41 12.21 -22.08
CA VAL A 66 -20.15 11.79 -23.47
C VAL A 66 -20.86 10.49 -23.80
N LEU A 67 -21.10 9.62 -22.82
CA LEU A 67 -21.82 8.35 -23.00
C LEU A 67 -23.22 8.53 -23.62
N LYS A 68 -23.88 9.67 -23.39
CA LYS A 68 -25.17 9.99 -24.03
C LYS A 68 -25.07 10.32 -25.52
N PHE A 69 -23.95 10.85 -25.97
CA PHE A 69 -23.75 11.30 -27.35
C PHE A 69 -22.95 10.31 -28.19
N GLN A 70 -21.96 9.66 -27.58
CA GLN A 70 -21.03 8.72 -28.19
C GLN A 70 -20.77 7.58 -27.19
N PRO A 71 -21.62 6.53 -27.18
CA PRO A 71 -21.57 5.48 -26.17
C PRO A 71 -20.21 4.76 -26.11
N LEU A 72 -19.61 4.46 -27.27
CA LEU A 72 -18.33 3.75 -27.33
C LEU A 72 -17.20 4.54 -26.67
N ILE A 73 -17.10 5.84 -26.97
CA ILE A 73 -16.08 6.73 -26.41
C ILE A 73 -16.32 6.93 -24.91
N GLY A 74 -17.58 7.13 -24.51
CA GLY A 74 -17.96 7.28 -23.10
C GLY A 74 -17.62 6.04 -22.26
N VAL A 75 -17.87 4.83 -22.78
CA VAL A 75 -17.54 3.57 -22.10
C VAL A 75 -16.04 3.40 -21.95
N ILE A 76 -15.25 3.68 -22.99
CA ILE A 76 -13.78 3.58 -22.91
C ILE A 76 -13.23 4.57 -21.88
N GLY A 77 -13.66 5.83 -21.92
CA GLY A 77 -13.22 6.86 -20.99
C GLY A 77 -13.60 6.56 -19.54
N ALA A 78 -14.84 6.11 -19.31
CA ALA A 78 -15.32 5.73 -17.99
C ALA A 78 -14.62 4.47 -17.46
N GLY A 79 -14.41 3.47 -18.33
CA GLY A 79 -13.70 2.25 -17.98
C GLY A 79 -12.26 2.51 -17.55
N LEU A 80 -11.50 3.31 -18.32
CA LEU A 80 -10.11 3.63 -18.01
C LEU A 80 -9.97 4.46 -16.72
N SER A 81 -10.78 5.52 -16.58
CA SER A 81 -10.73 6.38 -15.40
C SER A 81 -11.23 5.67 -14.14
N GLY A 82 -12.29 4.87 -14.25
CA GLY A 82 -12.80 4.03 -13.17
C GLY A 82 -11.79 2.97 -12.72
N PHE A 83 -11.17 2.27 -13.68
CA PHE A 83 -10.13 1.29 -13.38
C PHE A 83 -8.93 1.94 -12.68
N TYR A 84 -8.48 3.10 -13.16
CA TYR A 84 -7.39 3.82 -12.51
C TYR A 84 -7.71 4.21 -11.06
N LEU A 85 -8.91 4.77 -10.80
CA LEU A 85 -9.37 5.07 -9.45
C LEU A 85 -9.45 3.81 -8.57
N TYR A 86 -9.92 2.69 -9.13
CA TYR A 86 -9.93 1.41 -8.45
C TYR A 86 -8.52 0.96 -8.03
N THR A 87 -7.52 1.11 -8.90
CA THR A 87 -6.13 0.77 -8.53
C THR A 87 -5.58 1.65 -7.40
N ILE A 88 -5.93 2.94 -7.37
CA ILE A 88 -5.55 3.85 -6.28
C ILE A 88 -6.21 3.40 -4.98
N PHE A 89 -7.49 3.07 -5.03
CA PHE A 89 -8.23 2.62 -3.86
C PHE A 89 -7.69 1.29 -3.33
N GLN A 90 -7.33 0.36 -4.22
CA GLN A 90 -6.72 -0.91 -3.83
C GLN A 90 -5.33 -0.70 -3.19
N LYS A 91 -4.49 0.16 -3.78
CA LYS A 91 -3.18 0.52 -3.18
C LYS A 91 -3.33 1.19 -1.81
N TYR A 92 -4.33 2.06 -1.66
CA TYR A 92 -4.64 2.66 -0.38
C TYR A 92 -5.09 1.60 0.64
N ASN A 93 -5.91 0.64 0.23
CA ASN A 93 -6.38 -0.41 1.11
C ASN A 93 -5.26 -1.32 1.62
N ASN A 94 -4.27 -1.60 0.78
CA ASN A 94 -3.12 -2.43 1.14
C ASN A 94 -2.11 -1.69 2.03
N ASN A 95 -1.96 -0.37 1.87
CA ASN A 95 -0.93 0.43 2.54
C ASN A 95 -1.51 1.45 3.54
N LYS A 96 -2.62 1.13 4.22
CA LYS A 96 -3.31 2.09 5.10
C LYS A 96 -2.44 2.60 6.25
N GLN A 97 -1.50 1.79 6.69
CA GLN A 97 -0.64 2.05 7.83
C GLN A 97 0.79 1.75 7.43
N PHE A 98 1.70 2.66 7.78
CA PHE A 98 3.13 2.46 7.60
C PHE A 98 3.84 2.74 8.92
N LEU A 99 4.97 2.06 9.10
CA LEU A 99 5.77 2.11 10.31
C LEU A 99 7.21 2.38 9.93
N VAL A 100 7.75 3.53 10.36
CA VAL A 100 9.14 3.87 10.12
C VAL A 100 9.93 3.79 11.42
N PHE A 101 11.00 3.00 11.39
CA PHE A 101 11.97 2.91 12.46
C PHE A 101 13.18 3.77 12.14
N ASN A 102 13.52 4.68 13.06
CA ASN A 102 14.73 5.47 12.97
C ASN A 102 15.67 5.09 14.12
N LEU A 103 16.74 4.38 13.78
CA LEU A 103 17.72 3.87 14.74
C LEU A 103 18.79 4.92 15.02
N ASN A 104 19.31 4.94 16.24
CA ASN A 104 20.36 5.89 16.63
C ASN A 104 21.70 5.65 15.89
N SER A 105 21.84 4.50 15.22
CA SER A 105 22.95 4.17 14.32
C SER A 105 22.91 4.92 12.97
N GLY A 106 21.83 5.65 12.67
CA GLY A 106 21.64 6.34 11.39
C GLY A 106 21.06 5.47 10.28
N HIS A 107 20.61 4.24 10.58
CA HIS A 107 19.91 3.37 9.63
C HIS A 107 18.38 3.58 9.69
N TYR A 108 17.77 3.61 8.51
CA TYR A 108 16.33 3.87 8.31
C TYR A 108 15.66 2.63 7.73
N TYR A 109 14.58 2.17 8.35
CA TYR A 109 13.74 1.07 7.84
C TYR A 109 12.29 1.55 7.78
N SER A 110 11.60 1.34 6.65
CA SER A 110 10.25 1.86 6.36
C SER A 110 9.34 0.79 5.75
#